data_AF-A0A2R6R751-F1
#
_entry.id   AF-A0A2R6R751-F1
#
_cell.length_a   1.000
_cell.length_b   1.000
_cell.length_c   1.000
_cell.angle_alpha   90.00
_cell.angle_beta   90.00
_cell.angle_gamma   90.00
#
_symmetry.space_group_name_H-M   'P 1'
#
loop_
_entity.id
_entity.type
_entity.pdbx_description
1 polymer ?
#
loop_
_entity_poly.entity_id
_entity_poly.type
_entity_poly.pdbx_seq_one_letter_code
_entity_poly.pdbx_strand_id
1 'polypeptide(L)'
;MSPRLTRYPITIWMGKLPSPAFRYLDIVLTRGGCKSMQTVSKGVIAYRTEGSTAPQVYAWITAFSISFIEDAPSIAMDLFACRDSVTENHFFSLSCLLYPHVIATPNYTLNPYWDRAWPQNLYLNPDSPLVPYLKPPAGFNMSITPLVTFRRVDLMLTQEQLTDVYHSLHPEQAQNEQFQLFGGDQVWELPPSEYLSLFTAPLPEANYGTLITSTAGHWTVGTIPGLKNDNLPGSGIQNVIDFFEDAMQVWAGMIQGWMDGEAKTGNGGKTAGGKMRQVVVRAYLPGHDGCHYIMHPWRTYEQENMKLPYNWGSIGTFNGIFENILSAPQYKNVHYLPIDRPALLRPDA
;
A
#
# COMPACT_ATOMS: atom_id res chain seq x y z
N MET A 1 -62.70 13.59 -23.65
CA MET A 1 -61.77 14.73 -23.63
C MET A 1 -60.35 14.19 -23.56
N SER A 2 -59.62 14.24 -24.68
CA SER A 2 -58.22 13.82 -24.79
C SER A 2 -57.36 15.08 -24.73
N PRO A 3 -56.28 15.17 -23.93
CA PRO A 3 -55.40 16.31 -23.99
C PRO A 3 -54.52 16.21 -25.24
N ARG A 4 -54.49 17.32 -26.00
CA ARG A 4 -53.61 17.54 -27.14
C ARG A 4 -52.17 17.68 -26.65
N LEU A 5 -51.25 16.94 -27.26
CA LEU A 5 -49.81 17.16 -27.13
C LEU A 5 -49.40 18.34 -28.02
N THR A 6 -49.09 19.48 -27.41
CA THR A 6 -48.44 20.61 -28.09
C THR A 6 -46.94 20.30 -28.18
N ARG A 7 -46.40 20.16 -29.40
CA ARG A 7 -44.96 20.04 -29.63
C ARG A 7 -44.34 21.44 -29.64
N TYR A 8 -43.40 21.70 -28.74
CA TYR A 8 -42.48 22.83 -28.86
C TYR A 8 -41.17 22.34 -29.52
N PRO A 9 -40.58 23.10 -30.46
CA PRO A 9 -39.26 22.78 -30.98
C PRO A 9 -38.23 23.07 -29.88
N ILE A 10 -37.52 22.04 -29.42
CA ILE A 10 -36.31 22.22 -28.62
C ILE A 10 -35.15 22.34 -29.61
N THR A 11 -34.62 23.55 -29.72
CA THR A 11 -33.31 23.80 -30.33
C THR A 11 -32.25 23.20 -29.42
N ILE A 12 -31.50 22.21 -29.93
CA ILE A 12 -30.35 21.63 -29.21
C ILE A 12 -29.21 22.66 -29.25
N TRP A 13 -28.93 23.27 -28.09
CA TRP A 13 -27.65 23.93 -27.85
C TRP A 13 -26.67 22.88 -27.31
N MET A 14 -25.61 22.59 -28.06
CA MET A 14 -24.48 21.81 -27.55
C MET A 14 -23.66 22.68 -26.60
N GLY A 15 -24.08 22.72 -25.33
CA GLY A 15 -23.26 23.18 -24.22
C GLY A 15 -22.42 22.02 -23.69
N LYS A 16 -21.09 22.15 -23.74
CA LYS A 16 -20.17 21.26 -23.00
C LYS A 16 -20.51 21.31 -21.51
N LEU A 17 -20.82 20.17 -20.89
CA LEU A 17 -20.80 19.98 -19.44
C LEU A 17 -19.61 19.08 -19.07
N PRO A 18 -18.88 19.39 -17.98
CA PRO A 18 -17.82 18.53 -17.45
C PRO A 18 -18.37 17.51 -16.44
N SER A 19 -17.79 16.30 -16.44
CA SER A 19 -17.83 15.26 -15.40
C SER A 19 -19.11 14.39 -15.26
N PRO A 20 -18.98 13.04 -15.16
CA PRO A 20 -20.06 12.16 -14.73
C PRO A 20 -20.12 12.05 -13.19
N ALA A 21 -21.34 11.95 -12.67
CA ALA A 21 -21.66 11.85 -11.25
C ALA A 21 -21.17 10.53 -10.61
N PHE A 22 -20.41 10.63 -9.52
CA PHE A 22 -19.94 9.50 -8.70
C PHE A 22 -21.05 8.96 -7.77
N ARG A 23 -21.09 7.64 -7.59
CA ARG A 23 -21.84 6.97 -6.52
C ARG A 23 -20.84 6.43 -5.49
N TYR A 24 -21.10 6.65 -4.21
CA TYR A 24 -20.23 6.21 -3.10
C TYR A 24 -20.61 4.79 -2.62
N LEU A 25 -19.61 4.01 -2.21
CA LEU A 25 -19.76 2.73 -1.52
C LEU A 25 -18.91 2.79 -0.24
N ASP A 26 -19.56 2.70 0.92
CA ASP A 26 -18.88 2.54 2.21
C ASP A 26 -18.61 1.05 2.46
N ILE A 27 -17.38 0.71 2.83
CA ILE A 27 -17.01 -0.64 3.29
C ILE A 27 -16.37 -0.51 4.68
N VAL A 28 -17.07 -1.02 5.69
CA VAL A 28 -16.57 -1.19 7.06
C VAL A 28 -16.19 -2.66 7.23
N LEU A 29 -14.91 -2.95 7.46
CA LEU A 29 -14.43 -4.30 7.75
C LEU A 29 -14.44 -4.52 9.27
N THR A 30 -15.28 -5.44 9.78
CA THR A 30 -15.23 -5.87 11.18
C THR A 30 -14.45 -7.17 11.32
N ARG A 31 -13.92 -7.42 12.54
CA ARG A 31 -13.16 -8.64 12.87
C ARG A 31 -14.02 -9.89 12.66
N GLY A 32 -13.78 -10.56 11.54
CA GLY A 32 -14.46 -11.78 11.12
C GLY A 32 -14.88 -11.63 9.67
N GLY A 33 -14.12 -12.24 8.76
CA GLY A 33 -14.22 -12.04 7.30
C GLY A 33 -15.63 -12.06 6.72
N CYS A 34 -15.75 -11.52 5.49
CA CYS A 34 -16.99 -11.31 4.72
C CYS A 34 -18.11 -12.32 5.04
N LYS A 35 -19.03 -11.94 5.92
CA LYS A 35 -20.33 -12.59 6.02
C LYS A 35 -21.30 -11.86 5.08
N SER A 36 -21.76 -12.60 4.07
CA SER A 36 -22.89 -12.35 3.17
C SER A 36 -23.48 -10.93 3.12
N MET A 37 -23.31 -10.24 1.99
CA MET A 37 -24.21 -9.15 1.61
C MET A 37 -25.59 -9.73 1.30
N GLN A 38 -26.58 -9.49 2.15
CA GLN A 38 -27.98 -9.60 1.76
C GLN A 38 -28.36 -8.33 0.99
N THR A 39 -28.85 -8.50 -0.23
CA THR A 39 -29.51 -7.44 -1.00
C THR A 39 -30.74 -6.93 -0.24
N VAL A 40 -30.65 -5.72 0.33
CA VAL A 40 -31.84 -4.98 0.76
C VAL A 40 -32.32 -4.15 -0.42
N SER A 41 -33.45 -4.56 -0.99
CA SER A 41 -34.14 -3.83 -2.05
C SER A 41 -34.75 -2.53 -1.53
N LYS A 42 -34.51 -1.43 -2.26
CA LYS A 42 -35.30 -0.20 -2.34
C LYS A 42 -35.57 0.56 -1.02
N GLY A 43 -34.84 1.65 -0.83
CA GLY A 43 -35.22 2.73 0.09
C GLY A 43 -34.25 3.90 -0.02
N VAL A 44 -34.72 5.03 -0.56
CA VAL A 44 -33.99 6.30 -0.59
C VAL A 44 -34.04 6.90 0.82
N ILE A 45 -32.90 7.19 1.43
CA ILE A 45 -32.81 8.16 2.53
C ILE A 45 -31.77 9.19 2.13
N ALA A 46 -32.25 10.38 1.74
CA ALA A 46 -31.44 11.54 1.49
C ALA A 46 -31.43 12.41 2.76
N TYR A 47 -30.25 12.70 3.31
CA TYR A 47 -30.09 13.81 4.23
C TYR A 47 -29.53 15.01 3.46
N ARG A 48 -30.32 16.08 3.43
CA ARG A 48 -29.93 17.39 2.89
C ARG A 48 -29.34 18.20 4.05
N THR A 49 -28.05 18.48 4.01
CA THR A 49 -27.46 19.57 4.81
C THR A 49 -27.30 20.78 3.90
N GLU A 50 -28.14 21.78 4.10
CA GLU A 50 -27.95 23.11 3.52
C GLU A 50 -26.71 23.76 4.17
N GLY A 51 -25.79 24.27 3.34
CA GLY A 51 -24.79 25.25 3.78
C GLY A 51 -23.32 24.81 3.90
N SER A 52 -22.84 23.81 3.16
CA SER A 52 -21.39 23.50 3.12
C SER A 52 -20.88 23.37 1.68
N THR A 53 -19.97 24.27 1.30
CA THR A 53 -19.19 24.23 0.06
C THR A 53 -17.88 23.49 0.30
N ALA A 54 -17.89 22.15 0.28
CA ALA A 54 -16.71 21.34 -0.03
C ALA A 54 -17.06 19.84 -0.19
N PRO A 55 -17.03 19.28 -1.41
CA PRO A 55 -16.90 17.84 -1.62
C PRO A 55 -15.48 17.55 -2.16
N GLN A 56 -14.51 17.22 -1.30
CA GLN A 56 -13.16 16.88 -1.77
C GLN A 56 -12.45 15.67 -1.10
N VAL A 57 -13.05 15.01 -0.11
CA VAL A 57 -12.29 13.99 0.66
C VAL A 57 -12.58 12.53 0.26
N TYR A 58 -13.79 12.23 -0.21
CA TYR A 58 -14.17 10.85 -0.58
C TYR A 58 -13.75 10.42 -2.00
N ALA A 59 -13.21 11.35 -2.78
CA ALA A 59 -12.79 11.08 -4.15
C ALA A 59 -11.49 10.27 -4.22
N TRP A 60 -10.58 10.35 -3.26
CA TRP A 60 -9.20 9.88 -3.45
C TRP A 60 -8.99 8.38 -3.28
N ILE A 61 -9.59 7.74 -2.27
CA ILE A 61 -9.47 6.28 -2.06
C ILE A 61 -10.19 5.51 -3.19
N THR A 62 -11.33 6.05 -3.62
CA THR A 62 -12.11 5.51 -4.73
C THR A 62 -11.48 5.84 -6.09
N ALA A 63 -10.90 7.03 -6.29
CA ALA A 63 -10.18 7.37 -7.52
C ALA A 63 -8.89 6.55 -7.67
N PHE A 64 -8.18 6.20 -6.58
CA PHE A 64 -7.02 5.31 -6.68
C PHE A 64 -7.43 3.89 -7.09
N SER A 65 -8.60 3.44 -6.64
CA SER A 65 -9.16 2.15 -7.05
C SER A 65 -9.73 2.16 -8.48
N ILE A 66 -10.32 3.27 -8.91
CA ILE A 66 -11.03 3.43 -10.18
C ILE A 66 -10.08 3.85 -11.31
N SER A 67 -9.08 4.71 -11.07
CA SER A 67 -8.04 5.04 -12.06
C SER A 67 -7.13 3.85 -12.37
N PHE A 68 -7.11 2.80 -11.52
CA PHE A 68 -6.50 1.51 -11.81
C PHE A 68 -7.39 0.58 -12.66
N ILE A 69 -8.66 0.91 -12.85
CA ILE A 69 -9.64 0.13 -13.64
C ILE A 69 -9.99 0.86 -14.97
N GLU A 70 -9.85 2.19 -15.04
CA GLU A 70 -10.33 2.98 -16.18
C GLU A 70 -9.43 2.94 -17.45
N ASP A 71 -8.17 2.49 -17.36
CA ASP A 71 -7.32 2.22 -18.55
C ASP A 71 -7.46 0.77 -19.03
N ALA A 72 -8.70 0.32 -19.21
CA ALA A 72 -9.06 -0.99 -19.76
C ALA A 72 -8.83 -1.03 -21.27
N PRO A 73 -7.64 -1.47 -21.71
CA PRO A 73 -7.63 -2.70 -22.50
C PRO A 73 -6.53 -3.69 -22.10
N SER A 74 -5.68 -3.38 -21.12
CA SER A 74 -4.67 -4.29 -20.57
C SER A 74 -4.91 -4.45 -19.07
N ILE A 75 -4.83 -5.68 -18.55
CA ILE A 75 -4.97 -5.97 -17.11
C ILE A 75 -4.02 -5.04 -16.33
N ALA A 76 -4.57 -4.02 -15.67
CA ALA A 76 -3.80 -2.95 -15.01
C ALA A 76 -3.49 -3.27 -13.53
N MET A 77 -3.93 -4.43 -13.05
CA MET A 77 -3.64 -4.95 -11.71
C MET A 77 -2.52 -5.98 -11.78
N ASP A 78 -1.32 -5.43 -11.79
CA ASP A 78 -0.04 -6.15 -11.75
C ASP A 78 0.72 -5.56 -10.55
N LEU A 79 0.33 -5.95 -9.32
CA LEU A 79 0.80 -5.34 -8.07
C LEU A 79 1.54 -6.35 -7.18
N PHE A 80 2.75 -6.01 -6.77
CA PHE A 80 3.48 -6.73 -5.72
C PHE A 80 3.55 -5.84 -4.47
N ALA A 81 2.90 -6.22 -3.39
CA ALA A 81 2.92 -5.54 -2.11
C ALA A 81 3.88 -6.28 -1.17
N CYS A 82 4.88 -5.60 -0.64
CA CYS A 82 5.94 -6.23 0.14
C CYS A 82 6.15 -5.44 1.44
N ARG A 83 5.53 -5.84 2.56
CA ARG A 83 5.81 -5.26 3.89
C ARG A 83 5.11 -5.90 5.11
N ASP A 84 4.81 -5.11 6.14
CA ASP A 84 4.24 -5.41 7.44
C ASP A 84 2.71 -5.61 7.38
N SER A 85 2.12 -5.77 8.56
CA SER A 85 0.67 -5.98 8.73
C SER A 85 -0.19 -4.85 8.16
N VAL A 86 0.32 -3.61 8.04
CA VAL A 86 -0.43 -2.48 7.49
C VAL A 86 -0.51 -2.55 5.97
N THR A 87 0.50 -3.12 5.31
CA THR A 87 0.45 -3.42 3.87
C THR A 87 -0.33 -4.70 3.59
N GLU A 88 -0.33 -5.67 4.51
CA GLU A 88 -1.23 -6.84 4.47
C GLU A 88 -2.71 -6.43 4.53
N ASN A 89 -3.07 -5.47 5.39
CA ASN A 89 -4.42 -4.91 5.43
C ASN A 89 -4.84 -4.26 4.11
N HIS A 90 -3.90 -3.65 3.37
CA HIS A 90 -4.17 -3.11 2.05
C HIS A 90 -4.46 -4.24 1.04
N PHE A 91 -3.69 -5.33 1.08
CA PHE A 91 -3.98 -6.54 0.29
C PHE A 91 -5.36 -7.11 0.59
N PHE A 92 -5.77 -7.19 1.86
CA PHE A 92 -7.12 -7.62 2.22
C PHE A 92 -8.20 -6.67 1.70
N SER A 93 -7.99 -5.36 1.81
CA SER A 93 -8.92 -4.36 1.25
C SER A 93 -9.10 -4.52 -0.26
N LEU A 94 -8.00 -4.72 -1.00
CA LEU A 94 -8.04 -5.01 -2.44
C LEU A 94 -8.81 -6.31 -2.74
N SER A 95 -8.58 -7.37 -1.95
CA SER A 95 -9.28 -8.63 -2.12
C SER A 95 -10.81 -8.48 -2.00
N CYS A 96 -11.27 -7.63 -1.07
CA CYS A 96 -12.69 -7.36 -0.87
C CYS A 96 -13.26 -6.48 -1.99
N LEU A 97 -12.52 -5.44 -2.39
CA LEU A 97 -12.95 -4.52 -3.44
C LEU A 97 -13.09 -5.23 -4.78
N LEU A 98 -12.20 -6.18 -5.07
CA LEU A 98 -12.15 -6.90 -6.34
C LEU A 98 -13.02 -8.15 -6.37
N TYR A 99 -13.64 -8.53 -5.24
CA TYR A 99 -14.59 -9.62 -5.21
C TYR A 99 -15.83 -9.30 -6.06
N PRO A 100 -16.38 -10.24 -6.86
CA PRO A 100 -16.03 -11.67 -6.99
C PRO A 100 -15.03 -11.96 -8.12
N HIS A 101 -14.41 -10.94 -8.69
CA HIS A 101 -13.59 -11.05 -9.90
C HIS A 101 -12.20 -11.62 -9.66
N VAL A 102 -11.79 -11.76 -8.40
CA VAL A 102 -10.52 -12.38 -8.01
C VAL A 102 -10.72 -13.50 -7.00
N ILE A 103 -9.77 -14.44 -6.98
CA ILE A 103 -9.67 -15.53 -6.02
C ILE A 103 -8.45 -15.27 -5.15
N ALA A 104 -8.67 -15.10 -3.84
CA ALA A 104 -7.60 -14.94 -2.87
C ALA A 104 -7.04 -16.29 -2.42
N THR A 105 -5.73 -16.38 -2.31
CA THR A 105 -4.99 -17.52 -1.76
C THR A 105 -3.98 -17.02 -0.72
N PRO A 106 -3.74 -17.78 0.36
CA PRO A 106 -4.45 -19.00 0.77
C PRO A 106 -5.91 -18.73 1.15
N ASN A 107 -6.72 -19.77 1.19
CA ASN A 107 -8.07 -19.67 1.74
C ASN A 107 -8.00 -19.66 3.27
N TYR A 108 -8.05 -18.48 3.88
CA TYR A 108 -8.01 -18.30 5.34
C TYR A 108 -9.20 -18.91 6.09
N THR A 109 -10.33 -19.17 5.42
CA THR A 109 -11.44 -19.91 6.04
C THR A 109 -11.08 -21.39 6.24
N LEU A 110 -10.32 -21.96 5.30
CA LEU A 110 -9.87 -23.35 5.38
C LEU A 110 -8.54 -23.50 6.14
N ASN A 111 -7.70 -22.45 6.12
CA ASN A 111 -6.42 -22.42 6.81
C ASN A 111 -6.22 -21.11 7.58
N PRO A 112 -6.84 -20.98 8.77
CA PRO A 112 -6.79 -19.73 9.55
C PRO A 112 -5.40 -19.43 10.14
N TYR A 113 -4.49 -20.41 10.15
CA TYR A 113 -3.15 -20.29 10.73
C TYR A 113 -2.04 -20.24 9.66
N TRP A 114 -2.37 -19.79 8.46
CA TRP A 114 -1.37 -19.63 7.41
C TRP A 114 -0.23 -18.73 7.88
N ASP A 115 0.99 -19.22 7.71
CA ASP A 115 2.18 -18.47 8.04
C ASP A 115 2.33 -17.28 7.08
N ARG A 116 2.31 -16.08 7.67
CA ARG A 116 2.39 -14.81 6.96
C ARG A 116 3.75 -14.57 6.30
N ALA A 117 4.75 -15.40 6.60
CA ALA A 117 5.99 -15.43 5.83
C ALA A 117 5.74 -15.77 4.36
N TRP A 118 4.77 -16.63 4.06
CA TRP A 118 4.49 -17.12 2.71
C TRP A 118 3.65 -16.15 1.87
N PRO A 119 3.83 -16.15 0.53
CA PRO A 119 3.12 -15.20 -0.31
C PRO A 119 1.61 -15.44 -0.27
N GLN A 120 0.86 -14.35 -0.35
CA GLN A 120 -0.59 -14.35 -0.50
C GLN A 120 -0.91 -13.75 -1.85
N ASN A 121 -1.80 -14.37 -2.64
CA ASN A 121 -2.02 -13.97 -4.02
C ASN A 121 -3.50 -13.74 -4.32
N LEU A 122 -3.79 -12.78 -5.18
CA LEU A 122 -5.08 -12.61 -5.86
C LEU A 122 -4.91 -13.05 -7.32
N TYR A 123 -5.65 -14.07 -7.71
CA TYR A 123 -5.71 -14.56 -9.09
C TYR A 123 -6.99 -14.07 -9.78
N LEU A 124 -6.97 -13.91 -11.10
CA LEU A 124 -8.18 -13.61 -11.86
C LEU A 124 -9.15 -14.79 -11.75
N ASN A 125 -10.40 -14.54 -11.35
CA ASN A 125 -11.42 -15.57 -11.33
C ASN A 125 -11.83 -15.88 -12.78
N PRO A 126 -11.64 -17.12 -13.29
CA PRO A 126 -12.04 -17.48 -14.66
C PRO A 126 -13.55 -17.37 -14.90
N ASP A 127 -14.37 -17.47 -13.85
CA ASP A 127 -15.83 -17.34 -13.93
C ASP A 127 -16.29 -15.88 -13.84
N SER A 128 -15.35 -14.93 -13.74
CA SER A 128 -15.68 -13.50 -13.69
C SER A 128 -16.32 -13.04 -15.00
N PRO A 129 -17.44 -12.29 -14.97
CA PRO A 129 -18.07 -11.75 -16.17
C PRO A 129 -17.20 -10.71 -16.90
N LEU A 130 -16.09 -10.28 -16.29
CA LEU A 130 -15.12 -9.37 -16.91
C LEU A 130 -14.17 -10.09 -17.86
N VAL A 131 -13.94 -11.40 -17.69
CA VAL A 131 -12.95 -12.16 -18.47
C VAL A 131 -13.10 -11.99 -19.99
N PRO A 132 -14.31 -12.02 -20.58
CA PRO A 132 -14.47 -11.83 -22.03
C PRO A 132 -14.01 -10.45 -22.55
N TYR A 133 -13.89 -9.46 -21.67
CA TYR A 133 -13.52 -8.08 -22.01
C TYR A 133 -12.06 -7.75 -21.68
N LEU A 134 -11.36 -8.66 -20.99
CA LEU A 134 -9.95 -8.50 -20.66
C LEU A 134 -9.08 -9.03 -21.81
N LYS A 135 -7.96 -8.35 -22.07
CA LYS A 135 -6.93 -8.81 -23.00
C LYS A 135 -5.64 -9.06 -22.23
N PRO A 136 -5.48 -10.27 -21.65
CA PRO A 136 -4.25 -10.61 -20.97
C PRO A 136 -3.08 -10.64 -21.98
N PRO A 137 -1.85 -10.28 -21.56
CA PRO A 137 -0.67 -10.41 -22.42
C PRO A 137 -0.40 -11.88 -22.77
N ALA A 138 0.35 -12.10 -23.87
CA ALA A 138 0.74 -13.44 -24.28
C ALA A 138 1.52 -14.15 -23.17
N GLY A 139 1.16 -15.39 -22.86
CA GLY A 139 1.77 -16.19 -21.78
C GLY A 139 1.10 -16.03 -20.41
N PHE A 140 0.16 -15.09 -20.24
CA PHE A 140 -0.61 -14.98 -19.00
C PHE A 140 -1.54 -16.19 -18.81
N ASN A 141 -1.54 -16.73 -17.60
CA ASN A 141 -2.36 -17.89 -17.24
C ASN A 141 -3.17 -17.58 -15.98
N MET A 142 -4.51 -17.51 -16.12
CA MET A 142 -5.43 -17.15 -15.04
C MET A 142 -5.32 -18.04 -13.79
N SER A 143 -4.90 -19.29 -13.95
CA SER A 143 -4.82 -20.24 -12.83
C SER A 143 -3.52 -20.15 -12.02
N ILE A 144 -2.46 -19.54 -12.57
CA ILE A 144 -1.14 -19.53 -11.93
C ILE A 144 -0.48 -18.15 -11.87
N THR A 145 -0.88 -17.21 -12.74
CA THR A 145 -0.29 -15.86 -12.78
C THR A 145 -1.03 -14.96 -11.80
N PRO A 146 -0.40 -14.51 -10.71
CA PRO A 146 -1.02 -13.62 -9.75
C PRO A 146 -1.18 -12.21 -10.33
N LEU A 147 -2.34 -11.59 -10.07
CA LEU A 147 -2.59 -10.17 -10.33
C LEU A 147 -2.01 -9.29 -9.21
N VAL A 148 -2.21 -9.74 -7.98
CA VAL A 148 -1.71 -9.07 -6.79
C VAL A 148 -1.03 -10.09 -5.91
N THR A 149 0.12 -9.75 -5.36
CA THR A 149 0.78 -10.58 -4.35
C THR A 149 1.17 -9.75 -3.15
N PHE A 150 0.93 -10.28 -1.96
CA PHE A 150 1.50 -9.78 -0.72
C PHE A 150 2.62 -10.70 -0.24
N ARG A 151 3.75 -10.11 0.14
CA ARG A 151 4.86 -10.78 0.82
C ARG A 151 5.25 -10.00 2.07
N ARG A 152 5.50 -10.70 3.17
CA ARG A 152 5.88 -10.03 4.42
C ARG A 152 7.38 -9.73 4.49
N VAL A 153 7.74 -8.45 4.56
CA VAL A 153 9.13 -7.97 4.68
C VAL A 153 9.18 -6.70 5.54
N ASP A 154 9.50 -6.85 6.81
CA ASP A 154 9.25 -5.80 7.80
C ASP A 154 10.24 -4.62 7.71
N LEU A 155 11.51 -4.90 7.40
CA LEU A 155 12.61 -3.92 7.41
C LEU A 155 13.13 -3.52 6.02
N MET A 156 12.63 -4.14 4.95
CA MET A 156 13.03 -3.97 3.52
C MET A 156 14.47 -4.34 3.15
N LEU A 157 15.36 -4.33 4.14
CA LEU A 157 16.69 -4.93 4.14
C LEU A 157 16.70 -6.03 5.20
N THR A 158 17.58 -7.02 5.06
CA THR A 158 17.81 -8.02 6.11
C THR A 158 18.57 -7.40 7.28
N GLN A 159 18.47 -8.00 8.47
CA GLN A 159 19.23 -7.63 9.66
C GLN A 159 20.74 -7.64 9.39
N GLU A 160 21.23 -8.62 8.62
CA GLU A 160 22.62 -8.71 8.18
C GLU A 160 23.00 -7.48 7.34
N GLN A 161 22.22 -7.17 6.29
CA GLN A 161 22.48 -6.01 5.44
C GLN A 161 22.40 -4.68 6.20
N LEU A 162 21.47 -4.55 7.14
CA LEU A 162 21.38 -3.38 8.01
C LEU A 162 22.57 -3.28 8.94
N THR A 163 23.05 -4.41 9.48
CA THR A 163 24.27 -4.45 10.29
C THR A 163 25.48 -4.02 9.48
N ASP A 164 25.61 -4.47 8.22
CA ASP A 164 26.69 -4.04 7.33
C ASP A 164 26.63 -2.53 7.04
N VAL A 165 25.43 -1.99 6.75
CA VAL A 165 25.24 -0.55 6.58
C VAL A 165 25.67 0.20 7.83
N TYR A 166 25.20 -0.22 9.01
CA TYR A 166 25.55 0.42 10.27
C TYR A 166 27.06 0.40 10.53
N HIS A 167 27.71 -0.74 10.38
CA HIS A 167 29.15 -0.89 10.58
C HIS A 167 29.99 -0.10 9.56
N SER A 168 29.48 0.09 8.34
CA SER A 168 30.15 0.93 7.35
C SER A 168 30.19 2.41 7.74
N LEU A 169 29.20 2.86 8.51
CA LEU A 169 29.05 4.23 9.01
C LEU A 169 29.66 4.41 10.41
N HIS A 170 29.73 3.33 11.18
CA HIS A 170 30.26 3.26 12.55
C HIS A 170 31.36 2.19 12.69
N PRO A 171 32.54 2.37 12.07
CA PRO A 171 33.61 1.37 12.10
C PRO A 171 34.10 1.01 13.51
N GLU A 172 33.93 1.91 14.48
CA GLU A 172 34.25 1.67 15.89
C GLU A 172 33.35 0.61 16.52
N GLN A 173 32.08 0.54 16.11
CA GLN A 173 31.15 -0.49 16.59
C GLN A 173 31.39 -1.83 15.89
N ALA A 174 31.86 -1.81 14.63
CA ALA A 174 32.23 -3.03 13.91
C ALA A 174 33.38 -3.81 14.59
N GLN A 175 34.23 -3.13 15.35
CA GLN A 175 35.33 -3.74 16.12
C GLN A 175 34.89 -4.23 17.51
N ASN A 176 33.68 -3.87 17.94
CA ASN A 176 33.16 -4.23 19.24
C ASN A 176 32.42 -5.57 19.16
N GLU A 177 33.08 -6.67 19.51
CA GLU A 177 32.49 -8.02 19.50
C GLU A 177 31.26 -8.17 20.42
N GLN A 178 31.05 -7.24 21.35
CA GLN A 178 29.88 -7.24 22.25
C GLN A 178 28.71 -6.43 21.68
N PHE A 179 28.92 -5.65 20.63
CA PHE A 179 27.86 -4.86 20.01
C PHE A 179 26.99 -5.75 19.12
N GLN A 180 25.69 -5.73 19.38
CA GLN A 180 24.69 -6.39 18.55
C GLN A 180 23.60 -5.37 18.19
N LEU A 181 23.50 -5.04 16.91
CA LEU A 181 22.52 -4.09 16.41
C LEU A 181 21.09 -4.63 16.59
N PHE A 182 20.91 -5.90 16.26
CA PHE A 182 19.65 -6.64 16.34
C PHE A 182 19.69 -7.74 17.41
N GLY A 183 18.52 -8.22 17.79
CA GLY A 183 18.35 -9.26 18.83
C GLY A 183 17.09 -9.13 19.68
N GLY A 184 16.20 -8.21 19.34
CA GLY A 184 14.93 -8.01 20.04
C GLY A 184 13.74 -8.61 19.31
N ASP A 185 12.80 -7.77 18.88
CA ASP A 185 11.54 -8.22 18.26
C ASP A 185 11.79 -9.05 16.99
N GLN A 186 11.01 -10.14 16.84
CA GLN A 186 11.04 -10.97 15.64
C GLN A 186 10.51 -10.20 14.42
N VAL A 187 11.22 -10.30 13.31
CA VAL A 187 10.88 -9.67 12.03
C VAL A 187 10.91 -10.70 10.90
N TRP A 188 10.12 -10.45 9.87
CA TRP A 188 10.16 -11.21 8.63
C TRP A 188 11.06 -10.52 7.63
N GLU A 189 11.97 -11.28 7.06
CA GLU A 189 13.04 -10.76 6.23
C GLU A 189 13.05 -11.43 4.86
N LEU A 190 13.38 -10.63 3.85
CA LEU A 190 13.64 -11.09 2.50
C LEU A 190 14.61 -10.09 1.88
N PRO A 191 15.77 -10.52 1.36
CA PRO A 191 16.74 -9.59 0.79
C PRO A 191 16.17 -8.92 -0.47
N PRO A 192 16.58 -7.67 -0.77
CA PRO A 192 16.14 -6.96 -1.97
C PRO A 192 16.28 -7.72 -3.26
N SER A 193 17.39 -8.43 -3.46
CA SER A 193 17.60 -9.25 -4.64
C SER A 193 16.50 -10.29 -4.85
N GLU A 194 15.98 -10.89 -3.78
CA GLU A 194 14.97 -11.94 -3.87
C GLU A 194 13.58 -11.36 -4.16
N TYR A 195 13.12 -10.35 -3.39
CA TYR A 195 11.81 -9.78 -3.68
C TYR A 195 11.77 -8.97 -4.97
N LEU A 196 12.90 -8.40 -5.43
CA LEU A 196 12.99 -7.79 -6.75
C LEU A 196 12.95 -8.83 -7.86
N SER A 197 13.57 -10.00 -7.66
CA SER A 197 13.45 -11.11 -8.61
C SER A 197 12.02 -11.62 -8.70
N LEU A 198 11.28 -11.67 -7.59
CA LEU A 198 9.85 -11.98 -7.59
C LEU A 198 9.04 -10.89 -8.31
N PHE A 199 9.36 -9.61 -8.05
CA PHE A 199 8.71 -8.48 -8.68
C PHE A 199 8.90 -8.44 -10.20
N THR A 200 10.10 -8.79 -10.69
CA THR A 200 10.43 -8.77 -12.13
C THR A 200 10.29 -10.11 -12.83
N ALA A 201 9.85 -11.16 -12.14
CA ALA A 201 9.67 -12.49 -12.72
C ALA A 201 8.79 -12.41 -14.00
N PRO A 202 9.15 -13.18 -15.05
CA PRO A 202 8.43 -13.17 -16.31
C PRO A 202 7.11 -13.93 -16.20
N LEU A 203 6.29 -13.85 -17.27
CA LEU A 203 5.15 -14.72 -17.43
C LEU A 203 5.60 -16.17 -17.71
N PRO A 204 4.85 -17.18 -17.22
CA PRO A 204 3.59 -17.07 -16.48
C PRO A 204 3.73 -16.85 -14.96
N GLU A 205 4.95 -16.84 -14.42
CA GLU A 205 5.22 -16.79 -12.98
C GLU A 205 4.73 -15.48 -12.34
N ALA A 206 4.97 -14.34 -13.00
CA ALA A 206 4.50 -13.03 -12.60
C ALA A 206 4.43 -12.05 -13.78
N ASN A 207 3.91 -10.86 -13.55
CA ASN A 207 3.96 -9.75 -14.52
C ASN A 207 3.87 -8.38 -13.84
N TYR A 208 4.34 -8.24 -12.60
CA TYR A 208 4.06 -7.04 -11.81
C TYR A 208 4.61 -5.76 -12.45
N GLY A 209 3.78 -4.72 -12.46
CA GLY A 209 4.10 -3.38 -12.94
C GLY A 209 4.36 -2.39 -11.81
N THR A 210 3.88 -2.67 -10.61
CA THR A 210 4.08 -1.82 -9.44
C THR A 210 4.51 -2.64 -8.24
N LEU A 211 5.62 -2.28 -7.59
CA LEU A 211 5.99 -2.74 -6.25
C LEU A 211 5.51 -1.70 -5.24
N ILE A 212 4.66 -2.07 -4.28
CA ILE A 212 4.27 -1.23 -3.14
C ILE A 212 5.01 -1.71 -1.89
N THR A 213 5.68 -0.79 -1.22
CA THR A 213 6.22 -0.96 0.12
C THR A 213 5.70 0.16 1.04
N SER A 214 5.72 -0.05 2.35
CA SER A 214 5.52 1.00 3.34
C SER A 214 6.83 1.30 4.09
N THR A 215 6.93 2.36 4.87
CA THR A 215 7.75 2.37 6.13
C THR A 215 6.78 2.55 7.28
N ALA A 216 7.08 2.65 8.58
CA ALA A 216 8.27 2.30 9.36
C ALA A 216 7.89 1.41 10.57
N GLY A 217 6.80 0.62 10.47
CA GLY A 217 6.15 -0.04 11.62
C GLY A 217 7.05 -0.86 12.55
N HIS A 218 8.11 -1.47 12.02
CA HIS A 218 9.05 -2.30 12.79
C HIS A 218 10.39 -1.61 13.12
N TRP A 219 10.55 -0.33 12.77
CA TRP A 219 11.73 0.47 13.14
C TRP A 219 11.55 1.03 14.54
N THR A 220 11.85 0.20 15.53
CA THR A 220 11.67 0.51 16.95
C THR A 220 12.95 0.21 17.73
N VAL A 221 13.08 0.79 18.92
CA VAL A 221 14.14 0.44 19.88
C VAL A 221 14.02 -0.99 20.43
N GLY A 222 12.85 -1.64 20.25
CA GLY A 222 12.63 -3.05 20.57
C GLY A 222 13.19 -3.98 19.50
N THR A 223 13.02 -3.62 18.22
CA THR A 223 13.60 -4.38 17.09
C THR A 223 15.12 -4.18 16.98
N ILE A 224 15.59 -2.96 17.25
CA ILE A 224 16.99 -2.54 17.09
C ILE A 224 17.59 -2.17 18.46
N PRO A 225 17.74 -3.14 19.39
CA PRO A 225 18.16 -2.87 20.75
C PRO A 225 19.58 -2.32 20.85
N GLY A 226 20.46 -2.54 19.85
CA GLY A 226 21.81 -1.98 19.84
C GLY A 226 21.84 -0.45 19.82
N LEU A 227 20.76 0.20 19.36
CA LEU A 227 20.64 1.67 19.34
C LEU A 227 19.86 2.22 20.53
N LYS A 228 19.38 1.35 21.41
CA LYS A 228 18.58 1.73 22.57
C LYS A 228 19.46 2.46 23.60
N ASN A 229 18.93 3.57 24.14
CA ASN A 229 19.55 4.29 25.25
C ASN A 229 18.47 4.80 26.21
N ASP A 230 18.31 4.11 27.34
CA ASP A 230 17.27 4.42 28.35
C ASP A 230 17.47 5.77 29.05
N ASN A 231 18.62 6.43 28.88
CA ASN A 231 18.87 7.77 29.41
C ASN A 231 18.40 8.90 28.46
N LEU A 232 17.96 8.55 27.24
CA LEU A 232 17.48 9.51 26.24
C LEU A 232 15.95 9.47 26.11
N PRO A 233 15.32 10.55 25.62
CA PRO A 233 13.90 10.54 25.29
C PRO A 233 13.52 9.37 24.38
N GLY A 234 12.37 8.73 24.67
CA GLY A 234 11.90 7.57 23.91
C GLY A 234 12.85 6.37 23.93
N SER A 235 13.66 6.21 24.98
CA SER A 235 14.71 5.18 25.07
C SER A 235 15.71 5.22 23.91
N GLY A 236 16.00 6.42 23.38
CA GLY A 236 16.95 6.62 22.29
C GLY A 236 16.37 6.38 20.90
N ILE A 237 15.05 6.54 20.71
CA ILE A 237 14.39 6.40 19.40
C ILE A 237 15.04 7.24 18.29
N GLN A 238 15.63 8.40 18.63
CA GLN A 238 16.34 9.23 17.66
C GLN A 238 17.48 8.49 16.98
N ASN A 239 18.23 7.64 17.70
CA ASN A 239 19.30 6.84 17.11
C ASN A 239 18.76 5.89 16.02
N VAL A 240 17.55 5.36 16.22
CA VAL A 240 16.87 4.50 15.23
C VAL A 240 16.37 5.31 14.04
N ILE A 241 15.88 6.53 14.27
CA ILE A 241 15.46 7.46 13.22
C ILE A 241 16.64 7.86 12.34
N ASP A 242 17.77 8.20 12.95
CA ASP A 242 19.00 8.58 12.25
C ASP A 242 19.50 7.41 11.39
N PHE A 243 19.60 6.21 11.98
CA PHE A 243 19.99 5.02 11.23
C PHE A 243 18.98 4.63 10.14
N PHE A 244 17.68 4.88 10.35
CA PHE A 244 16.68 4.67 9.30
C PHE A 244 16.94 5.55 8.08
N GLU A 245 17.30 6.83 8.27
CA GLU A 245 17.63 7.71 7.15
C GLU A 245 18.76 7.11 6.29
N ASP A 246 19.85 6.71 6.93
CA ASP A 246 21.00 6.10 6.25
C ASP A 246 20.61 4.81 5.51
N ALA A 247 19.89 3.91 6.20
CA ALA A 247 19.46 2.65 5.62
C ALA A 247 18.49 2.84 4.44
N MET A 248 17.58 3.82 4.52
CA MET A 248 16.62 4.10 3.46
C MET A 248 17.27 4.76 2.25
N GLN A 249 18.33 5.54 2.44
CA GLN A 249 19.15 6.03 1.32
C GLN A 249 19.82 4.88 0.58
N VAL A 250 20.42 3.92 1.32
CA VAL A 250 21.02 2.72 0.73
C VAL A 250 19.96 1.90 -0.02
N TRP A 251 18.82 1.63 0.62
CA TRP A 251 17.72 0.90 -0.01
C TRP A 251 17.25 1.59 -1.30
N ALA A 252 16.98 2.90 -1.27
CA ALA A 252 16.50 3.64 -2.43
C ALA A 252 17.51 3.58 -3.59
N GLY A 253 18.81 3.69 -3.28
CA GLY A 253 19.90 3.51 -4.24
C GLY A 253 19.92 2.11 -4.86
N MET A 254 19.77 1.06 -4.04
CA MET A 254 19.72 -0.33 -4.52
C MET A 254 18.53 -0.57 -5.44
N ILE A 255 17.33 -0.16 -5.04
CA ILE A 255 16.11 -0.32 -5.84
C ILE A 255 16.25 0.43 -7.16
N GLN A 256 16.65 1.70 -7.11
CA GLN A 256 16.81 2.50 -8.31
C GLN A 256 17.86 1.91 -9.25
N GLY A 257 19.01 1.46 -8.72
CA GLY A 257 20.07 0.81 -9.48
C GLY A 257 19.62 -0.49 -10.13
N TRP A 258 18.81 -1.30 -9.43
CA TRP A 258 18.19 -2.50 -10.00
C TRP A 258 17.27 -2.14 -11.17
N MET A 259 16.37 -1.17 -10.98
CA MET A 259 15.44 -0.72 -12.03
C MET A 259 16.18 -0.16 -13.25
N ASP A 260 17.31 0.54 -13.04
CA ASP A 260 18.16 1.04 -14.12
C ASP A 260 18.90 -0.10 -14.86
N GLY A 261 19.32 -1.15 -14.15
CA GLY A 261 19.90 -2.35 -14.73
C GLY A 261 18.91 -3.11 -15.59
N GLU A 262 17.72 -3.36 -15.06
CA GLU A 262 16.61 -4.04 -15.72
C GLU A 262 16.07 -3.29 -16.95
N ALA A 263 16.13 -1.95 -16.92
CA ALA A 263 15.82 -1.14 -18.09
C ALA A 263 16.84 -1.34 -19.24
N LYS A 264 18.11 -1.60 -18.91
CA LYS A 264 19.18 -1.82 -19.91
C LYS A 264 19.10 -3.20 -20.56
N THR A 265 18.61 -4.21 -19.83
CA THR A 265 18.46 -5.59 -20.35
C THR A 265 17.23 -5.76 -21.26
N GLY A 266 16.38 -4.73 -21.38
CA GLY A 266 15.25 -4.67 -22.31
C GLY A 266 14.01 -5.46 -21.88
N ASN A 267 14.16 -6.48 -21.02
CA ASN A 267 13.08 -7.34 -20.54
C ASN A 267 12.66 -7.06 -19.08
N GLY A 268 13.47 -6.35 -18.32
CA GLY A 268 13.27 -6.12 -16.89
C GLY A 268 12.55 -4.81 -16.54
N GLY A 269 12.64 -3.79 -17.38
CA GLY A 269 12.06 -2.46 -17.11
C GLY A 269 10.55 -2.36 -17.41
N LYS A 270 9.99 -3.32 -18.14
CA LYS A 270 8.58 -3.31 -18.59
C LYS A 270 7.89 -4.63 -18.34
N THR A 271 6.60 -4.60 -18.07
CA THR A 271 5.74 -5.79 -18.07
C THR A 271 5.55 -6.30 -19.50
N ALA A 272 5.06 -7.54 -19.66
CA ALA A 272 4.71 -8.12 -20.95
C ALA A 272 3.61 -7.32 -21.69
N GLY A 273 2.82 -6.51 -20.97
CA GLY A 273 1.86 -5.56 -21.54
C GLY A 273 2.47 -4.21 -21.94
N GLY A 274 3.78 -4.02 -21.78
CA GLY A 274 4.50 -2.80 -22.14
C GLY A 274 4.49 -1.70 -21.08
N LYS A 275 3.88 -1.93 -19.91
CA LYS A 275 3.85 -0.97 -18.80
C LYS A 275 5.23 -0.83 -18.17
N MET A 276 5.71 0.40 -17.96
CA MET A 276 6.94 0.63 -17.20
C MET A 276 6.76 0.19 -15.74
N ARG A 277 7.72 -0.57 -15.23
CA ARG A 277 7.74 -0.95 -13.82
C ARG A 277 8.09 0.24 -12.95
N GLN A 278 7.43 0.35 -11.80
CA GLN A 278 7.66 1.42 -10.82
C GLN A 278 7.58 0.88 -9.39
N VAL A 279 8.18 1.62 -8.47
CA VAL A 279 8.10 1.34 -7.04
C VAL A 279 7.37 2.49 -6.37
N VAL A 280 6.43 2.17 -5.48
CA VAL A 280 5.69 3.12 -4.69
C VAL A 280 5.93 2.83 -3.22
N VAL A 281 6.49 3.81 -2.52
CA VAL A 281 6.63 3.82 -1.08
C VAL A 281 5.46 4.58 -0.50
N ARG A 282 4.51 3.87 0.13
CA ARG A 282 3.42 4.52 0.87
C ARG A 282 3.86 4.89 2.28
N ALA A 283 3.33 5.99 2.78
CA ALA A 283 3.47 6.37 4.18
C ALA A 283 2.98 5.25 5.13
N TYR A 284 3.65 5.07 6.27
CA TYR A 284 3.10 4.27 7.36
C TYR A 284 1.87 4.95 7.95
N LEU A 285 0.97 4.14 8.46
CA LEU A 285 -0.17 4.63 9.23
C LEU A 285 0.01 4.17 10.68
N PRO A 286 0.30 5.08 11.63
CA PRO A 286 0.35 4.70 13.03
C PRO A 286 -1.05 4.31 13.51
N GLY A 287 -1.12 3.51 14.56
CA GLY A 287 -2.38 3.30 15.25
C GLY A 287 -2.80 4.52 16.06
N HIS A 288 -4.07 4.60 16.38
CA HIS A 288 -4.63 5.58 17.32
C HIS A 288 -4.78 4.96 18.69
N ASP A 289 -4.18 5.59 19.71
CA ASP A 289 -4.37 5.12 21.08
C ASP A 289 -5.81 5.39 21.55
N GLY A 290 -6.42 4.44 22.26
CA GLY A 290 -7.79 4.58 22.76
C GLY A 290 -8.89 4.66 21.67
N CYS A 291 -8.62 4.22 20.44
CA CYS A 291 -9.55 4.35 19.31
C CYS A 291 -10.91 3.65 19.50
N HIS A 292 -11.01 2.68 20.41
CA HIS A 292 -12.20 1.85 20.64
C HIS A 292 -13.48 2.61 21.01
N TYR A 293 -13.38 3.88 21.39
CA TYR A 293 -14.52 4.72 21.79
C TYR A 293 -14.75 5.92 20.85
N ILE A 294 -13.97 6.03 19.77
CA ILE A 294 -14.06 7.12 18.81
C ILE A 294 -14.81 6.62 17.59
N MET A 295 -16.00 7.18 17.33
CA MET A 295 -16.92 6.71 16.29
C MET A 295 -17.10 7.73 15.15
N HIS A 296 -16.17 8.68 15.04
CA HIS A 296 -16.20 9.71 14.01
C HIS A 296 -14.78 10.11 13.60
N PRO A 297 -14.59 10.61 12.37
CA PRO A 297 -13.30 11.15 11.96
C PRO A 297 -12.92 12.38 12.78
N TRP A 298 -11.63 12.65 12.88
CA TRP A 298 -11.11 13.90 13.41
C TRP A 298 -11.00 14.98 12.33
N ARG A 299 -11.04 16.25 12.76
CA ARG A 299 -10.74 17.41 11.88
C ARG A 299 -9.26 17.77 11.90
N THR A 300 -8.60 17.50 13.01
CA THR A 300 -7.17 17.75 13.28
C THR A 300 -6.62 16.54 14.01
N TYR A 301 -5.35 16.19 13.79
CA TYR A 301 -4.75 15.06 14.49
C TYR A 301 -4.56 15.39 15.98
N GLU A 302 -5.22 14.64 16.86
CA GLU A 302 -5.27 14.97 18.30
C GLU A 302 -4.13 14.34 19.11
N GLN A 303 -3.33 13.44 18.52
CA GLN A 303 -2.29 12.66 19.22
C GLN A 303 -0.85 13.08 18.88
N GLU A 304 -0.66 14.23 18.21
CA GLU A 304 0.66 14.71 17.73
C GLU A 304 1.71 14.82 18.84
N ASN A 305 1.29 15.17 20.06
CA ASN A 305 2.19 15.39 21.20
C ASN A 305 2.06 14.33 22.31
N MET A 306 1.38 13.21 22.01
CA MET A 306 1.20 12.14 22.99
C MET A 306 2.39 11.18 22.99
N LYS A 307 2.70 10.63 24.16
CA LYS A 307 3.60 9.47 24.25
C LYS A 307 2.82 8.24 23.81
N LEU A 308 3.01 7.83 22.57
CA LEU A 308 2.34 6.67 21.98
C LEU A 308 3.18 5.39 22.09
N PRO A 309 2.56 4.20 22.07
CA PRO A 309 3.27 2.92 22.09
C PRO A 309 4.24 2.75 20.91
N TYR A 310 5.21 1.84 21.10
CA TYR A 310 6.19 1.46 20.08
C TYR A 310 6.94 2.68 19.52
N ASN A 311 6.83 2.93 18.21
CA ASN A 311 7.34 4.11 17.53
C ASN A 311 6.22 5.00 16.97
N TRP A 312 4.95 4.78 17.35
CA TRP A 312 3.80 5.45 16.70
C TRP A 312 3.90 6.97 16.71
N GLY A 313 4.39 7.56 17.82
CA GLY A 313 4.61 9.00 17.93
C GLY A 313 5.69 9.55 16.98
N SER A 314 6.59 8.70 16.50
CA SER A 314 7.71 9.07 15.61
C SER A 314 7.45 8.76 14.13
N ILE A 315 6.31 8.12 13.80
CA ILE A 315 6.00 7.70 12.43
C ILE A 315 5.99 8.87 11.43
N GLY A 316 5.50 10.05 11.83
CA GLY A 316 5.54 11.24 10.98
C GLY A 316 6.97 11.61 10.57
N THR A 317 7.94 11.46 11.46
CA THR A 317 9.36 11.70 11.17
C THR A 317 9.91 10.68 10.18
N PHE A 318 9.66 9.38 10.39
CA PHE A 318 10.08 8.34 9.45
C PHE A 318 9.48 8.52 8.05
N ASN A 319 8.20 8.86 7.98
CA ASN A 319 7.50 9.18 6.73
C ASN A 319 8.15 10.39 6.03
N GLY A 320 8.40 11.47 6.75
CA GLY A 320 9.03 12.69 6.22
C GLY A 320 10.46 12.46 5.74
N ILE A 321 11.25 11.65 6.43
CA ILE A 321 12.59 11.24 5.98
C ILE A 321 12.50 10.56 4.62
N PHE A 322 11.59 9.58 4.48
CA PHE A 322 11.53 8.82 3.23
C PHE A 322 10.98 9.65 2.06
N GLU A 323 9.99 10.51 2.33
CA GLU A 323 9.52 11.51 1.36
C GLU A 323 10.67 12.40 0.88
N ASN A 324 11.50 12.90 1.81
CA ASN A 324 12.65 13.74 1.49
C ASN A 324 13.69 12.99 0.65
N ILE A 325 14.06 11.75 1.03
CA ILE A 325 14.98 10.91 0.25
C ILE A 325 14.46 10.75 -1.19
N LEU A 326 13.20 10.36 -1.35
CA LEU A 326 12.61 10.06 -2.66
C LEU A 326 12.27 11.31 -3.49
N SER A 327 12.35 12.51 -2.91
CA SER A 327 12.25 13.76 -3.66
C SER A 327 13.46 14.02 -4.57
N ALA A 328 14.58 13.32 -4.33
CA ALA A 328 15.81 13.50 -5.09
C ALA A 328 15.67 13.00 -6.55
N PRO A 329 16.13 13.76 -7.56
CA PRO A 329 15.95 13.41 -8.98
C PRO A 329 16.56 12.07 -9.41
N GLN A 330 17.52 11.54 -8.65
CA GLN A 330 18.12 10.24 -8.97
C GLN A 330 17.11 9.08 -8.86
N TYR A 331 16.07 9.19 -8.01
CA TYR A 331 15.10 8.12 -7.74
C TYR A 331 13.87 8.18 -8.66
N LYS A 332 14.09 8.29 -9.97
CA LYS A 332 13.05 8.50 -10.98
C LYS A 332 11.98 7.40 -11.07
N ASN A 333 12.26 6.19 -10.58
CA ASN A 333 11.34 5.04 -10.64
C ASN A 333 10.74 4.68 -9.27
N VAL A 334 11.05 5.45 -8.22
CA VAL A 334 10.63 5.19 -6.84
C VAL A 334 9.87 6.41 -6.34
N HIS A 335 8.58 6.24 -6.05
CA HIS A 335 7.67 7.34 -5.77
C HIS A 335 7.13 7.26 -4.35
N TYR A 336 7.06 8.40 -3.67
CA TYR A 336 6.41 8.48 -2.35
C TYR A 336 4.90 8.73 -2.49
N LEU A 337 4.10 8.05 -1.66
CA LEU A 337 2.65 8.18 -1.60
C LEU A 337 2.22 8.68 -0.20
N PRO A 338 1.94 10.00 -0.04
CA PRO A 338 1.62 10.63 1.23
C PRO A 338 0.15 10.43 1.63
N ILE A 339 -0.17 9.22 2.11
CA ILE A 339 -1.54 8.85 2.55
C ILE A 339 -1.72 8.90 4.08
N ASP A 340 -0.69 9.31 4.82
CA ASP A 340 -0.70 9.39 6.27
C ASP A 340 -1.68 10.44 6.79
N ARG A 341 -1.71 11.65 6.20
CA ARG A 341 -2.62 12.71 6.67
C ARG A 341 -4.11 12.27 6.72
N PRO A 342 -4.72 11.75 5.64
CA PRO A 342 -6.11 11.31 5.74
C PRO A 342 -6.29 10.14 6.71
N ALA A 343 -5.30 9.25 6.85
CA ALA A 343 -5.39 8.14 7.79
C ALA A 343 -5.30 8.58 9.26
N LEU A 344 -4.47 9.55 9.59
CA LEU A 344 -4.35 10.13 10.94
C LEU A 344 -5.66 10.75 11.43
N LEU A 345 -6.56 11.11 10.51
CA LEU A 345 -7.88 11.67 10.83
C LEU A 345 -8.97 10.61 11.01
N ARG A 346 -8.61 9.31 10.98
CA ARG A 346 -9.57 8.19 11.04
C ARG A 346 -9.35 7.27 12.24
N PRO A 347 -9.43 7.78 13.48
CA PRO A 347 -9.44 6.93 14.68
C PRO A 347 -10.68 6.01 14.75
N ASP A 348 -11.70 6.27 13.92
CA ASP A 348 -12.94 5.52 13.84
C ASP A 348 -12.89 4.29 12.93
N ALA A 349 -11.75 4.06 12.25
CA ALA A 349 -11.58 3.06 11.19
C ALA A 349 -10.74 1.83 11.61
#